data_AF-A0A6J1W3D5-F1
#
_entry.id   AF-A0A6J1W3D5-F1
#
_cell.length_a   1.000
_cell.length_b   1.000
_cell.length_c   1.000
_cell.angle_alpha   90.00
_cell.angle_beta   90.00
_cell.angle_gamma   90.00
#
_symmetry.space_group_name_H-M   'P 1'
#
loop_
_entity.id
_entity.type
_entity.pdbx_description
1 polymer ?
#
loop_
_entity_poly.entity_id
_entity_poly.type
_entity_poly.pdbx_seq_one_letter_code
_entity_poly.pdbx_strand_id
1 'polypeptide(L)'
;VSQWYELVVFTASMEIYGSAVADKLDNNRSILRRRYYRQHCTLELGSYIKDLSVVHNDLSSIVILDNSPGAYRSHPGKESLGG
;
A
#
# COMPACT_ATOMS: atom_id res chain seq x y z
N VAL A 1 17.31 -1.54 -4.52
CA VAL A 1 15.85 -1.77 -4.63
C VAL A 1 15.17 -0.71 -5.49
N SER A 2 15.27 0.59 -5.18
CA SER A 2 14.62 1.66 -5.97
C SER A 2 15.04 1.81 -7.43
N GLN A 3 16.11 1.14 -7.87
CA GLN A 3 16.51 1.09 -9.30
C GLN A 3 15.75 0.02 -10.10
N TRP A 4 15.09 -0.92 -9.43
CA TRP A 4 14.44 -2.09 -10.03
C TRP A 4 12.92 -2.09 -9.80
N TYR A 5 12.48 -1.31 -8.82
CA TYR A 5 11.08 -1.21 -8.41
C TYR A 5 10.71 0.25 -8.19
N GLU A 6 9.50 0.60 -8.60
CA GLU A 6 8.89 1.84 -8.19
C GLU A 6 8.40 1.71 -6.75
N LEU A 7 8.83 2.64 -5.87
CA LEU A 7 8.42 2.63 -4.47
C LEU A 7 7.17 3.49 -4.29
N VAL A 8 6.14 2.89 -3.70
CA VAL A 8 4.84 3.52 -3.44
C VAL A 8 4.53 3.42 -1.96
N VAL A 9 4.12 4.53 -1.35
CA VAL A 9 3.58 4.53 0.01
C VAL A 9 2.09 4.24 -0.08
N PHE A 10 1.61 3.15 0.52
CA PHE A 10 0.18 2.91 0.71
C PHE A 10 -0.06 2.62 2.19
N THR A 11 -0.67 3.55 2.93
CA THR A 11 -0.90 3.44 4.38
C THR A 11 -2.37 3.66 4.74
N ALA A 12 -2.85 2.92 5.75
CA ALA A 12 -4.17 3.15 6.34
C ALA A 12 -4.19 4.31 7.35
N SER A 13 -3.10 5.06 7.48
CA SER A 13 -3.04 6.28 8.31
C SER A 13 -3.59 7.49 7.57
N MET A 14 -3.99 8.51 8.34
CA MET A 14 -4.39 9.80 7.78
C MET A 14 -3.20 10.48 7.11
N GLU A 15 -3.48 11.20 6.01
CA GLU A 15 -2.47 11.90 5.23
C GLU A 15 -1.61 12.86 6.06
N ILE A 16 -2.22 13.63 6.96
CA ILE A 16 -1.51 14.59 7.82
C ILE A 16 -0.37 13.95 8.63
N TYR A 17 -0.50 12.67 9.00
CA TYR A 17 0.53 11.92 9.70
C TYR A 17 1.42 11.15 8.73
N GLY A 18 0.81 10.48 7.75
CA GLY A 18 1.51 9.65 6.78
C GLY A 18 2.49 10.44 5.91
N SER A 19 2.14 11.66 5.53
CA SER A 19 3.00 12.53 4.69
C SER A 19 4.28 12.91 5.44
N ALA A 20 4.17 13.35 6.69
CA ALA A 20 5.31 13.73 7.51
C ALA A 20 6.30 12.57 7.71
N VAL A 21 5.79 11.35 7.92
CA VAL A 21 6.63 10.15 8.04
C VAL A 21 7.27 9.82 6.69
N ALA A 22 6.51 9.86 5.59
CA ALA A 22 7.02 9.58 4.26
C ALA A 22 8.11 10.59 3.84
N ASP A 23 7.95 11.87 4.16
CA ASP A 23 8.96 12.91 3.87
C ASP A 23 10.25 12.67 4.64
N LYS A 24 10.14 12.30 5.92
CA LYS A 24 11.30 11.98 6.75
C LYS A 24 12.04 10.73 6.27
N LEU A 25 11.31 9.73 5.78
CA LEU A 25 11.89 8.52 5.18
C LEU A 25 12.53 8.80 3.81
N ASP A 26 11.88 9.62 2.99
CA ASP A 26 12.38 9.98 1.66
C ASP A 26 13.64 10.83 1.73
N ASN A 27 13.78 11.66 2.77
CA ASN A 27 14.97 12.48 3.05
C ASN A 27 15.43 13.27 1.81
N ASN A 28 14.49 13.93 1.15
CA ASN A 28 14.67 14.73 -0.07
C ASN A 28 15.23 13.95 -1.28
N ARG A 29 15.17 12.62 -1.29
CA ARG A 29 15.65 11.80 -2.40
C ARG A 29 14.66 11.70 -3.55
N SER A 30 13.41 12.13 -3.34
CA SER A 30 12.33 12.09 -4.33
C SER A 30 12.05 10.68 -4.85
N ILE A 31 12.16 9.67 -3.99
CA ILE A 31 11.93 8.26 -4.31
C ILE A 31 10.46 7.89 -4.03
N LEU A 32 9.91 8.34 -2.89
CA LEU A 32 8.54 8.03 -2.45
C LEU A 32 7.52 9.04 -3.02
N ARG A 33 7.41 9.12 -4.35
CA ARG A 33 6.59 10.16 -5.02
C ARG A 33 5.10 9.83 -5.05
N ARG A 34 4.75 8.56 -5.26
CA ARG A 34 3.35 8.10 -5.23
C ARG A 34 2.96 7.67 -3.82
N ARG A 35 1.90 8.27 -3.30
CA ARG A 35 1.45 8.08 -1.92
C ARG A 35 -0.06 7.96 -1.85
N TYR A 36 -0.54 6.94 -1.17
CA TYR A 36 -1.94 6.63 -0.93
C TYR A 36 -2.13 6.50 0.59
N TYR A 37 -3.05 7.29 1.11
CA TYR A 37 -3.42 7.32 2.53
C TYR A 37 -4.81 6.73 2.76
N ARG A 38 -5.31 6.79 4.00
CA ARG A 38 -6.60 6.20 4.41
C ARG A 38 -7.78 6.53 3.48
N GLN A 39 -7.87 7.74 2.94
CA GLN A 39 -8.97 8.11 2.04
C GLN A 39 -9.00 7.31 0.73
N HIS A 40 -7.92 6.63 0.39
CA HIS A 40 -7.81 5.73 -0.77
C HIS A 40 -8.06 4.26 -0.41
N CYS A 41 -8.27 3.95 0.88
CA CYS A 41 -8.64 2.61 1.31
C CYS A 41 -10.16 2.43 1.25
N THR A 42 -10.60 1.20 1.00
CA THR A 42 -11.99 0.80 1.19
C THR A 42 -12.18 0.28 2.61
N LEU A 43 -13.17 0.80 3.33
CA LEU A 43 -13.52 0.27 4.66
C LEU A 43 -14.48 -0.91 4.49
N GLU A 44 -14.01 -2.11 4.83
CA GLU A 44 -14.80 -3.34 4.73
C GLU A 44 -14.64 -4.15 6.02
N LEU A 45 -15.76 -4.52 6.65
CA LEU A 45 -15.80 -5.31 7.89
C LEU A 45 -14.87 -4.75 8.99
N GLY A 46 -14.82 -3.42 9.14
CA GLY A 46 -13.98 -2.73 10.11
C GLY A 46 -12.48 -2.69 9.78
N SER A 47 -12.09 -3.18 8.61
CA SER A 47 -10.70 -3.16 8.12
C SER A 47 -10.54 -2.23 6.93
N TYR A 48 -9.39 -1.54 6.87
CA TYR A 48 -9.02 -0.75 5.70
C TYR A 48 -8.31 -1.63 4.68
N ILE A 49 -8.99 -1.90 3.56
CA ILE A 49 -8.49 -2.69 2.45
C ILE A 49 -7.78 -1.76 1.47
N LYS A 50 -6.62 -2.21 0.98
CA LYS A 50 -5.81 -1.48 -0.01
C LYS A 50 -6.01 -2.14 -1.37
N ASP A 51 -6.77 -1.48 -2.24
CA ASP A 51 -6.90 -1.94 -3.61
C ASP A 51 -5.61 -1.63 -4.37
N LEU A 52 -4.81 -2.66 -4.64
CA LEU A 52 -3.53 -2.51 -5.33
C LEU A 52 -3.67 -2.21 -6.83
N SER A 53 -4.86 -2.41 -7.41
CA SER A 53 -5.11 -2.09 -8.82
C SER A 53 -4.97 -0.59 -9.11
N VAL A 54 -5.18 0.26 -8.10
CA VAL A 54 -4.98 1.72 -8.19
C VAL A 54 -3.50 2.11 -8.35
N VAL A 55 -2.59 1.19 -8.01
CA VAL A 55 -1.14 1.39 -8.11
C VAL A 55 -0.62 0.87 -9.46
N HIS A 56 -1.09 -0.30 -9.90
CA HIS A 56 -0.73 -0.89 -11.19
C HIS A 56 -1.78 -1.92 -11.63
N ASN A 57 -2.06 -1.98 -12.94
CA ASN A 57 -3.12 -2.86 -13.48
C ASN A 57 -2.76 -4.35 -13.43
N ASP A 58 -1.48 -4.67 -13.59
CA ASP A 58 -0.97 -6.04 -13.44
C ASP A 58 -0.51 -6.25 -12.00
N LEU A 59 -1.31 -7.01 -11.24
CA LEU A 59 -1.05 -7.34 -9.84
C LEU A 59 0.11 -8.32 -9.67
N SER A 60 0.49 -9.08 -10.70
CA SER A 60 1.65 -9.98 -10.64
C SER A 60 2.98 -9.21 -10.60
N SER A 61 2.96 -7.95 -11.02
CA SER A 61 4.09 -7.01 -10.96
C SER A 61 4.14 -6.20 -9.66
N ILE A 62 3.27 -6.48 -8.67
CA ILE A 62 3.20 -5.74 -7.41
C ILE A 62 3.59 -6.65 -6.24
N VAL A 63 4.45 -6.14 -5.36
CA VAL A 63 4.70 -6.72 -4.04
C VAL A 63 4.26 -5.72 -2.98
N ILE A 64 3.46 -6.18 -2.02
CA ILE A 64 3.05 -5.38 -0.86
C ILE A 64 3.81 -5.84 0.38
N LEU A 65 4.34 -4.88 1.14
CA LEU A 65 4.88 -5.11 2.48
C LEU A 65 3.97 -4.41 3.49
N ASP A 66 3.21 -5.19 4.24
CA ASP A 66 2.27 -4.67 5.25
C ASP A 66 2.29 -5.54 6.51
N ASN A 67 2.10 -4.91 7.67
CA ASN A 67 2.02 -5.61 8.94
C ASN A 67 0.60 -6.11 9.28
N SER A 68 -0.41 -5.75 8.47
CA SER A 68 -1.82 -6.04 8.71
C SER A 68 -2.35 -7.05 7.68
N PRO A 69 -2.67 -8.30 8.09
CA PRO A 69 -3.15 -9.34 7.18
C PRO A 69 -4.39 -8.98 6.37
N GLY A 70 -5.27 -8.13 6.92
CA GLY A 70 -6.47 -7.65 6.23
C GLY A 70 -6.20 -6.67 5.10
N ALA A 71 -5.05 -5.97 5.11
CA ALA A 71 -4.76 -4.91 4.13
C ALA A 71 -4.61 -5.43 2.69
N TYR A 72 -4.28 -6.71 2.51
CA TYR A 72 -4.02 -7.35 1.21
C TYR A 72 -4.97 -8.51 0.90
N ARG A 73 -6.17 -8.52 1.51
CA ARG A 73 -7.20 -9.55 1.26
C ARG A 73 -7.58 -9.68 -0.22
N SER A 74 -7.45 -8.61 -1.00
CA SER A 74 -7.72 -8.57 -2.44
C SER A 74 -6.54 -8.99 -3.33
N HIS A 75 -5.38 -9.37 -2.77
CA HIS A 75 -4.23 -9.77 -3.55
C HIS A 75 -4.35 -11.25 -3.98
N PRO A 76 -4.14 -11.60 -5.27
CA PRO A 76 -4.48 -12.91 -5.85
C PRO A 76 -3.68 -14.12 -5.32
N GLY A 77 -2.77 -13.93 -4.35
CA GLY A 77 -1.97 -15.00 -3.74
C GLY A 77 -2.54 -15.61 -2.46
N LYS A 78 -3.72 -15.16 -1.99
CA LYS A 78 -4.43 -15.84 -0.90
C LYS A 78 -5.64 -16.57 -1.46
N GLU A 79 -5.40 -17.78 -1.98
CA GLU A 79 -6.42 -18.82 -1.90
C GLU A 79 -6.79 -18.99 -0.43
N SER A 80 -8.05 -18.72 -0.12
CA SER A 80 -8.66 -19.04 1.15
C SER A 80 -8.66 -20.55 1.34
N LEU A 81 -7.55 -21.12 1.80
CA LEU A 81 -7.55 -22.44 2.41
C LEU A 81 -8.27 -22.31 3.76
N GLY A 82 -9.59 -22.45 3.71
CA GLY A 82 -10.43 -22.42 4.90
C GLY A 82 -11.86 -22.86 4.60
N GLY A 83 -12.13 -24.17 4.79
CA GLY A 83 -13.44 -24.73 5.10
C GLY A 83 -14.28 -25.16 3.91
#